data_AF-A0A251U3E6-F1
#
_entry.id   AF-A0A251U3E6-F1
#
_cell.length_a   1.000
_cell.length_b   1.000
_cell.length_c   1.000
_cell.angle_alpha   90.00
_cell.angle_beta   90.00
_cell.angle_gamma   90.00
#
_symmetry.space_group_name_H-M   'P 1'
#
loop_
_entity.id
_entity.type
_entity.pdbx_description
1 polymer ?
#
loop_
_entity_poly.entity_id
_entity_poly.type
_entity_poly.pdbx_seq_one_letter_code
_entity_poly.pdbx_strand_id
1 'polypeptide(L)'
;MRKIEELANEWLRFFRDKELQEEKNKSIVKEEVSAERLRKSKGKRPQSTTSVVKNVSKKRKVPKKGERPPVVTNEITQRLDEFIVSEMNGTDVKLVIQKTLYKSDTLKTQNRLNMPFNQLQTNKFLTEDERQIVESYVPKENNIEVSLLGPTLEMYKLKLELTMWPMLSTYNYVLKTNWYQFWFDNKKHLKEGSKIQVWSFRRDQQLCFAIVCVEKPGGKGDVV
;
A
#
# COMPACT_ATOMS: atom_id res chain seq x y z
N MET A 1 -22.52 -22.75 -21.12
CA MET A 1 -21.15 -23.32 -21.23
C MET A 1 -20.21 -22.38 -21.97
N ARG A 2 -20.44 -22.01 -23.25
CA ARG A 2 -19.55 -21.09 -24.02
C ARG A 2 -19.14 -19.77 -23.32
N LYS A 3 -20.07 -19.10 -22.61
CA LYS A 3 -19.78 -17.85 -21.89
C LYS A 3 -18.79 -17.98 -20.72
N ILE A 4 -18.71 -19.14 -20.05
CA ILE A 4 -17.81 -19.33 -18.89
C ILE A 4 -16.37 -19.57 -19.38
N GLU A 5 -16.22 -20.31 -20.47
CA GLU A 5 -14.92 -20.55 -21.10
C GLU A 5 -14.35 -19.27 -21.71
N GLU A 6 -15.18 -18.43 -22.31
CA GLU A 6 -14.78 -17.11 -22.79
C GLU A 6 -14.26 -16.22 -21.66
N LEU A 7 -14.98 -16.14 -20.53
CA LEU A 7 -14.55 -15.39 -19.36
C LEU A 7 -13.26 -15.96 -18.76
N ALA A 8 -13.11 -17.28 -18.68
CA ALA A 8 -11.88 -17.91 -18.20
C ALA A 8 -10.68 -17.63 -19.13
N ASN A 9 -10.90 -17.58 -20.44
CA ASN A 9 -9.87 -17.26 -21.42
C ASN A 9 -9.48 -15.78 -21.40
N GLU A 10 -10.44 -14.88 -21.23
CA GLU A 10 -10.17 -13.46 -20.98
C GLU A 10 -9.38 -13.26 -19.69
N TRP A 11 -9.74 -14.01 -18.64
CA TRP A 11 -9.03 -14.03 -17.38
C TRP A 11 -7.57 -14.46 -17.61
N LEU A 12 -7.33 -15.60 -18.25
CA LEU A 12 -5.98 -16.10 -18.56
C LEU A 12 -5.15 -15.10 -19.37
N ARG A 13 -5.75 -14.42 -20.35
CA ARG A 13 -5.09 -13.35 -21.12
C ARG A 13 -4.74 -12.15 -20.24
N PHE A 14 -5.67 -11.72 -19.39
CA PHE A 14 -5.44 -10.65 -18.43
C PHE A 14 -4.29 -10.97 -17.46
N PHE A 15 -4.19 -12.20 -16.94
CA PHE A 15 -3.05 -12.61 -16.09
C PHE A 15 -1.73 -12.58 -16.85
N ARG A 16 -1.71 -13.09 -18.09
CA ARG A 16 -0.51 -13.09 -18.94
C ARG A 16 -0.04 -11.65 -19.21
N ASP A 17 -0.95 -10.75 -19.54
CA ASP A 17 -0.62 -9.36 -19.81
C ASP A 17 -0.11 -8.65 -18.55
N LYS A 18 -0.71 -8.94 -17.38
CA LYS A 18 -0.25 -8.40 -16.10
C LYS A 18 1.14 -8.90 -15.72
N GLU A 19 1.45 -10.17 -15.97
CA GLU A 19 2.78 -10.76 -15.77
C GLU A 19 3.85 -10.09 -16.66
N LEU A 20 3.53 -9.90 -17.94
CA LEU A 20 4.39 -9.17 -18.88
C LEU A 20 4.63 -7.72 -18.43
N GLN A 21 3.62 -7.03 -17.90
CA GLN A 21 3.78 -5.68 -17.36
C GLN A 21 4.64 -5.65 -16.10
N GLU A 22 4.53 -6.64 -15.20
CA GLU A 22 5.40 -6.74 -14.02
C GLU A 22 6.86 -7.04 -14.39
N GLU A 23 7.09 -7.92 -15.36
CA GLU A 23 8.44 -8.20 -15.88
C GLU A 23 9.04 -6.98 -16.57
N LYS A 24 8.26 -6.29 -17.40
CA LYS A 24 8.68 -5.05 -18.06
C LYS A 24 9.03 -3.97 -17.03
N ASN A 25 8.22 -3.80 -15.99
CA ASN A 25 8.50 -2.86 -14.90
C ASN A 25 9.76 -3.24 -14.10
N LYS A 26 10.00 -4.53 -13.83
CA LYS A 26 11.25 -5.00 -13.19
C LYS A 26 12.47 -4.71 -14.07
N SER A 27 12.34 -4.86 -15.38
CA SER A 27 13.41 -4.59 -16.34
C SER A 27 13.73 -3.09 -16.45
N ILE A 28 12.70 -2.23 -16.53
CA ILE A 28 12.87 -0.76 -16.53
C ILE A 28 13.61 -0.31 -15.27
N VAL A 29 13.21 -0.80 -14.10
CA VAL A 29 13.89 -0.45 -12.83
C VAL A 29 15.35 -0.91 -12.82
N LYS A 30 15.67 -2.08 -13.38
CA LYS A 30 17.07 -2.54 -13.51
C LYS A 30 17.89 -1.64 -14.44
N GLU A 31 17.29 -1.22 -15.54
CA GLU A 31 17.94 -0.38 -16.54
C GLU A 31 18.18 1.05 -16.03
N GLU A 32 17.20 1.64 -15.33
CA GLU A 32 17.35 2.94 -14.65
C GLU A 32 18.46 2.90 -13.58
N VAL A 33 18.53 1.83 -12.78
CA VAL A 33 19.59 1.66 -11.76
C VAL A 33 20.98 1.52 -12.39
N SER A 34 21.06 0.86 -13.56
CA SER A 34 22.29 0.74 -14.33
C SER A 34 22.71 2.09 -14.92
N ALA A 35 21.77 2.82 -15.53
CA ALA A 35 22.02 4.13 -16.11
C ALA A 35 22.45 5.17 -15.05
N GLU A 36 21.85 5.14 -13.86
CA GLU A 36 22.22 6.02 -12.74
C GLU A 36 23.64 5.71 -12.22
N ARG A 37 24.06 4.44 -12.21
CA ARG A 37 25.45 4.06 -11.90
C ARG A 37 26.44 4.61 -12.93
N LEU A 38 26.11 4.54 -14.22
CA LEU A 38 26.95 5.09 -15.29
C LEU A 38 27.02 6.63 -15.28
N ARG A 39 25.94 7.31 -14.86
CA ARG A 39 25.93 8.77 -14.68
C ARG A 39 26.84 9.21 -13.54
N LYS A 40 26.86 8.46 -12.42
CA LYS A 40 27.78 8.71 -11.29
C LYS A 40 29.25 8.42 -11.62
N SER A 41 29.56 7.53 -12.57
CA SER A 41 30.95 7.22 -12.93
C SER A 41 31.61 8.24 -13.89
N LYS A 42 30.84 9.15 -14.51
CA LYS A 42 31.38 10.17 -15.44
C LYS A 42 31.73 11.52 -14.80
N GLY A 43 31.56 11.68 -13.48
CA GLY A 43 31.87 12.91 -12.77
C GLY A 43 32.73 12.70 -11.52
N LYS A 44 34.05 12.52 -11.70
CA LYS A 44 35.13 13.01 -10.80
C LYS A 44 36.51 12.42 -11.17
N ARG A 45 37.48 13.30 -11.41
CA ARG A 45 38.95 13.03 -11.38
C ARG A 45 39.52 13.50 -10.01
N PRO A 46 40.73 13.12 -9.58
CA PRO A 46 40.90 12.23 -8.43
C PRO A 46 41.75 12.82 -7.28
N GLN A 47 41.65 12.24 -6.07
CA GLN A 47 42.80 12.15 -5.14
C GLN A 47 42.62 11.04 -4.10
N SER A 48 43.55 10.07 -4.19
CA SER A 48 44.31 9.37 -3.14
C SER A 48 43.67 8.81 -1.86
N THR A 49 44.22 7.63 -1.53
CA THR A 49 44.29 6.90 -0.24
C THR A 49 43.24 5.82 0.03
N THR A 50 43.74 4.60 -0.19
CA THR A 50 43.35 3.30 0.30
C THR A 50 42.70 3.30 1.69
N SER A 51 41.45 2.86 1.77
CA SER A 51 41.00 2.03 2.89
C SER A 51 39.89 1.09 2.40
N VAL A 52 40.18 -0.21 2.52
CA VAL A 52 39.32 -1.32 2.16
C VAL A 52 38.11 -1.33 3.10
N VAL A 53 36.96 -0.85 2.64
CA VAL A 53 35.68 -1.10 3.32
C VAL A 53 34.91 -2.16 2.53
N LYS A 54 34.94 -3.39 3.05
CA LYS A 54 34.12 -4.52 2.59
C LYS A 54 32.65 -4.12 2.65
N ASN A 55 32.06 -3.80 1.50
CA ASN A 55 30.61 -3.68 1.37
C ASN A 55 29.98 -5.08 1.42
N VAL A 56 29.71 -5.55 2.64
CA VAL A 56 28.80 -6.66 2.89
C VAL A 56 27.41 -6.20 2.44
N SER A 57 27.00 -6.62 1.25
CA SER A 57 25.63 -6.53 0.79
C SER A 57 24.74 -7.23 1.82
N LYS A 58 24.07 -6.44 2.68
CA LYS A 58 23.07 -6.96 3.61
C LYS A 58 21.96 -7.58 2.78
N LYS A 59 22.06 -8.89 2.56
CA LYS A 59 21.00 -9.75 2.05
C LYS A 59 19.74 -9.44 2.86
N ARG A 60 18.66 -9.18 2.12
CA ARG A 60 17.30 -8.99 2.62
C ARG A 60 17.01 -10.04 3.70
N LYS A 61 16.75 -9.60 4.94
CA LYS A 61 16.00 -10.45 5.87
C LYS A 61 14.56 -10.44 5.38
N VAL A 62 14.22 -11.45 4.57
CA VAL A 62 12.83 -11.83 4.39
C VAL A 62 12.32 -12.19 5.79
N PRO A 63 11.23 -11.58 6.29
CA PRO A 63 10.65 -11.98 7.56
C PRO A 63 10.41 -13.49 7.53
N LYS A 64 10.77 -14.20 8.60
CA LYS A 64 10.45 -15.62 8.74
C LYS A 64 8.93 -15.78 8.57
N LYS A 65 8.53 -16.78 7.80
CA LYS A 65 7.14 -17.16 7.55
C LYS A 65 6.44 -17.39 8.90
N GLY A 66 5.57 -16.45 9.31
CA GLY A 66 4.65 -16.66 10.44
C GLY A 66 4.50 -15.51 11.44
N GLU A 67 5.48 -14.63 11.61
CA GLU A 67 5.38 -13.56 12.62
C GLU A 67 4.93 -12.24 11.99
N ARG A 68 3.66 -11.88 12.22
CA ARG A 68 3.18 -10.52 11.95
C ARG A 68 3.89 -9.58 12.92
N PRO A 69 4.41 -8.42 12.45
CA PRO A 69 4.94 -7.42 13.37
C PRO A 69 3.87 -7.06 14.40
N PRO A 70 4.23 -6.88 15.69
CA PRO A 70 3.30 -6.39 16.70
C PRO A 70 2.59 -5.12 16.21
N VAL A 71 1.28 -5.06 16.44
CA VAL A 71 0.50 -3.86 16.15
C VAL A 71 0.97 -2.74 17.08
N VAL A 72 1.38 -1.62 16.50
CA VAL A 72 1.78 -0.44 17.25
C VAL A 72 0.51 0.22 17.78
N THR A 73 0.46 0.40 19.10
CA THR A 73 -0.60 1.18 19.76
C THR A 73 0.10 2.32 20.51
N ASN A 74 -0.25 3.56 20.17
CA ASN A 74 0.31 4.76 20.79
C ASN A 74 -0.72 5.89 20.80
N GLU A 75 -0.34 7.05 21.33
CA GLU A 75 -1.20 8.24 21.39
C GLU A 75 -1.76 8.64 20.01
N ILE A 76 -1.02 8.39 18.93
CA ILE A 76 -1.45 8.74 17.57
C ILE A 76 -2.61 7.83 17.13
N THR A 77 -2.51 6.53 17.38
CA THR A 77 -3.58 5.58 17.06
C THR A 77 -4.81 5.76 17.95
N GLN A 78 -4.59 6.11 19.23
CA GLN A 78 -5.67 6.42 20.16
C GLN A 78 -6.42 7.67 19.73
N ARG A 79 -5.71 8.77 19.44
CA ARG A 79 -6.31 10.01 18.96
C ARG A 79 -7.10 9.82 17.67
N LEU A 80 -6.63 8.94 16.77
CA LEU A 80 -7.36 8.61 15.55
C LEU A 80 -8.70 7.93 15.88
N ASP A 81 -8.69 6.92 16.75
CA ASP A 81 -9.89 6.18 17.14
C ASP A 81 -10.91 7.11 17.84
N GLU A 82 -10.44 7.90 18.81
CA GLU A 82 -11.26 8.90 19.51
C GLU A 82 -11.89 9.92 18.56
N PHE A 83 -11.13 10.42 17.58
CA PHE A 83 -11.63 11.35 16.57
C PHE A 83 -12.70 10.70 15.68
N ILE A 84 -12.46 9.47 15.22
CA ILE A 84 -13.44 8.74 14.40
C ILE A 84 -14.74 8.55 15.18
N VAL A 85 -14.67 8.08 16.43
CA VAL A 85 -15.87 7.77 17.22
C VAL A 85 -16.60 9.03 17.66
N SER A 86 -15.87 10.03 18.18
CA SER A 86 -16.48 11.18 18.87
C SER A 86 -16.83 12.32 17.91
N GLU A 87 -15.93 12.67 17.00
CA GLU A 87 -16.09 13.84 16.13
C GLU A 87 -16.78 13.49 14.80
N MET A 88 -16.60 12.26 14.32
CA MET A 88 -17.21 11.81 13.06
C MET A 88 -18.43 10.91 13.24
N ASN A 89 -18.80 10.57 14.48
CA ASN A 89 -19.83 9.57 14.80
C ASN A 89 -19.59 8.24 14.06
N GLY A 90 -18.31 7.88 13.89
CA GLY A 90 -17.90 6.67 13.20
C GLY A 90 -18.13 5.42 14.04
N THR A 91 -18.51 4.33 13.40
CA THR A 91 -18.75 3.04 14.04
C THR A 91 -17.92 1.94 13.38
N ASP A 92 -17.90 0.75 13.99
CA ASP A 92 -17.22 -0.44 13.44
C ASP A 92 -15.73 -0.19 13.06
N VAL A 93 -15.01 0.52 13.94
CA VAL A 93 -13.60 0.87 13.73
C VAL A 93 -12.74 -0.39 13.82
N LYS A 94 -11.99 -0.66 12.74
CA LYS A 94 -11.17 -1.88 12.60
C LYS A 94 -9.82 -1.56 11.98
N LEU A 95 -8.74 -2.02 12.60
CA LEU A 95 -7.43 -2.00 11.99
C LEU A 95 -7.38 -3.04 10.85
N VAL A 96 -7.24 -2.58 9.61
CA VAL A 96 -7.19 -3.46 8.43
C VAL A 96 -5.78 -4.00 8.21
N ILE A 97 -4.77 -3.13 8.25
CA ILE A 97 -3.38 -3.51 8.01
C ILE A 97 -2.41 -2.54 8.69
N GLN A 98 -1.29 -3.09 9.16
CA GLN A 98 -0.09 -2.33 9.50
C GLN A 98 1.03 -2.75 8.56
N LYS A 99 1.59 -1.83 7.79
CA LYS A 99 2.66 -2.13 6.83
C LYS A 99 3.63 -0.97 6.65
N THR A 100 4.79 -1.25 6.08
CA THR A 100 5.69 -0.20 5.57
C THR A 100 5.11 0.36 4.28
N LEU A 101 5.09 1.68 4.15
CA LEU A 101 4.76 2.36 2.90
C LEU A 101 5.95 2.21 1.93
N TYR A 102 5.81 1.41 0.89
CA TYR A 102 6.89 1.12 -0.05
C TYR A 102 6.92 2.09 -1.22
N LYS A 103 8.05 2.19 -1.92
CA LYS A 103 8.19 2.99 -3.15
C LYS A 103 7.07 2.74 -4.15
N SER A 104 6.66 1.48 -4.34
CA SER A 104 5.57 1.12 -5.24
C SER A 104 4.24 1.81 -4.90
N ASP A 105 3.98 2.00 -3.60
CA ASP A 105 2.78 2.69 -3.13
C ASP A 105 2.87 4.21 -3.37
N THR A 106 4.07 4.78 -3.58
CA THR A 106 4.27 6.23 -3.73
C THR A 106 4.58 6.67 -5.17
N LEU A 107 4.47 5.76 -6.14
CA LEU A 107 4.71 6.05 -7.55
C LEU A 107 3.46 6.56 -8.26
N LYS A 108 3.58 7.69 -8.97
CA LYS A 108 2.49 8.27 -9.78
C LYS A 108 1.96 7.31 -10.82
N THR A 109 2.85 6.51 -11.42
CA THR A 109 2.49 5.51 -12.44
C THR A 109 1.66 4.37 -11.88
N GLN A 110 1.79 4.05 -10.58
CA GLN A 110 1.00 2.99 -9.95
C GLN A 110 -0.29 3.52 -9.34
N ASN A 111 -0.27 4.73 -8.77
CA ASN A 111 -1.44 5.43 -8.23
C ASN A 111 -2.33 4.55 -7.34
N ARG A 112 -1.71 3.77 -6.45
CA ARG A 112 -2.39 2.79 -5.61
C ARG A 112 -1.67 2.51 -4.29
N LEU A 113 -2.42 2.23 -3.24
CA LEU A 113 -1.93 1.58 -2.03
C LEU A 113 -2.31 0.11 -2.06
N ASN A 114 -1.31 -0.76 -1.96
CA ASN A 114 -1.53 -2.21 -1.95
C ASN A 114 -1.62 -2.74 -0.52
N MET A 115 -2.62 -3.57 -0.23
CA MET A 115 -2.89 -4.20 1.06
C MET A 115 -3.00 -5.73 0.91
N PRO A 116 -1.87 -6.45 0.94
CA PRO A 116 -1.85 -7.90 0.74
C PRO A 116 -2.59 -8.67 1.84
N PHE A 117 -3.35 -9.71 1.47
CA PHE A 117 -4.17 -10.48 2.43
C PHE A 117 -3.34 -11.12 3.55
N ASN A 118 -2.14 -11.60 3.22
CA ASN A 118 -1.23 -12.20 4.19
C ASN A 118 -0.67 -11.22 5.24
N GLN A 119 -0.89 -9.92 5.07
CA GLN A 119 -0.50 -8.86 6.01
C GLN A 119 -1.69 -8.24 6.75
N LEU A 120 -2.93 -8.58 6.38
CA LEU A 120 -4.12 -8.04 7.01
C LEU A 120 -4.21 -8.47 8.48
N GLN A 121 -4.61 -7.53 9.33
CA GLN A 121 -5.01 -7.81 10.70
C GLN A 121 -6.44 -8.36 10.74
N THR A 122 -7.32 -7.85 9.87
CA THR A 122 -8.67 -8.39 9.66
C THR A 122 -9.08 -8.30 8.19
N ASN A 123 -9.87 -9.27 7.73
CA ASN A 123 -10.60 -9.22 6.47
C ASN A 123 -12.12 -8.98 6.69
N LYS A 124 -12.56 -8.80 7.94
CA LYS A 124 -13.98 -8.67 8.31
C LYS A 124 -14.42 -7.22 8.42
N PHE A 125 -14.05 -6.38 7.45
CA PHE A 125 -14.43 -4.97 7.41
C PHE A 125 -15.45 -4.64 6.31
N LEU A 126 -15.65 -5.54 5.34
CA LEU A 126 -16.68 -5.44 4.31
C LEU A 126 -17.97 -6.11 4.78
N THR A 127 -19.10 -5.52 4.39
CA THR A 127 -20.39 -6.21 4.36
C THR A 127 -20.38 -7.31 3.30
N GLU A 128 -21.40 -8.16 3.30
CA GLU A 128 -21.52 -9.24 2.31
C GLU A 128 -21.69 -8.68 0.89
N ASP A 129 -22.55 -7.67 0.72
CA ASP A 129 -22.79 -7.04 -0.59
C ASP A 129 -21.51 -6.36 -1.12
N GLU A 130 -20.81 -5.61 -0.27
CA GLU A 130 -19.52 -4.99 -0.65
C GLU A 130 -18.47 -6.04 -1.01
N ARG A 131 -18.44 -7.17 -0.29
CA ARG A 131 -17.53 -8.26 -0.62
C ARG A 131 -17.84 -8.83 -2.00
N GLN A 132 -19.10 -9.09 -2.31
CA GLN A 132 -19.53 -9.58 -3.61
C GLN A 132 -19.15 -8.61 -4.74
N ILE A 133 -19.26 -7.29 -4.50
CA ILE A 133 -18.81 -6.26 -5.44
C ILE A 133 -17.32 -6.42 -5.73
N VAL A 134 -16.44 -6.37 -4.70
CA VAL A 134 -14.99 -6.42 -4.95
C VAL A 134 -14.49 -7.79 -5.43
N GLU A 135 -15.25 -8.85 -5.18
CA GLU A 135 -15.00 -10.20 -5.70
C GLU A 135 -15.51 -10.42 -7.13
N SER A 136 -16.32 -9.49 -7.66
CA SER A 136 -16.86 -9.56 -9.01
C SER A 136 -15.76 -9.65 -10.06
N TYR A 137 -15.95 -10.56 -11.03
CA TYR A 137 -15.09 -10.70 -12.20
C TYR A 137 -15.47 -9.72 -13.33
N VAL A 138 -16.58 -9.00 -13.20
CA VAL A 138 -17.02 -8.03 -14.20
C VAL A 138 -16.13 -6.79 -14.11
N PRO A 139 -15.31 -6.49 -15.13
CA PRO A 139 -14.43 -5.33 -15.09
C PRO A 139 -15.27 -4.05 -14.98
N LYS A 140 -14.81 -3.10 -14.13
CA LYS A 140 -15.45 -1.80 -13.81
C LYS A 140 -16.62 -1.84 -12.81
N GLU A 141 -17.12 -3.01 -12.46
CA GLU A 141 -18.12 -3.19 -11.40
C GLU A 141 -17.51 -3.75 -10.11
N ASN A 142 -16.19 -3.96 -10.08
CA ASN A 142 -15.47 -4.61 -9.00
C ASN A 142 -14.78 -3.64 -8.03
N ASN A 143 -15.42 -2.49 -7.81
CA ASN A 143 -14.85 -1.37 -7.08
C ASN A 143 -15.92 -0.68 -6.23
N ILE A 144 -15.53 -0.32 -5.01
CA ILE A 144 -16.36 0.45 -4.07
C ILE A 144 -15.75 1.82 -3.91
N GLU A 145 -16.55 2.86 -4.07
CA GLU A 145 -16.13 4.22 -3.77
C GLU A 145 -16.06 4.42 -2.24
N VAL A 146 -14.94 4.94 -1.75
CA VAL A 146 -14.68 5.11 -0.31
C VAL A 146 -14.10 6.48 0.00
N SER A 147 -14.44 7.00 1.18
CA SER A 147 -13.83 8.21 1.72
C SER A 147 -12.56 7.87 2.51
N LEU A 148 -11.60 8.80 2.56
CA LEU A 148 -10.33 8.60 3.27
C LEU A 148 -10.06 9.76 4.25
N LEU A 149 -9.92 9.44 5.53
CA LEU A 149 -9.42 10.33 6.56
C LEU A 149 -7.88 10.31 6.56
N GLY A 150 -7.28 11.48 6.38
CA GLY A 150 -5.83 11.64 6.29
C GLY A 150 -5.09 11.56 7.63
N PRO A 151 -3.75 11.54 7.59
CA PRO A 151 -2.89 11.46 8.79
C PRO A 151 -2.96 12.70 9.68
N THR A 152 -3.57 13.79 9.20
CA THR A 152 -3.79 15.05 9.93
C THR A 152 -5.23 15.18 10.45
N LEU A 153 -6.03 14.09 10.40
CA LEU A 153 -7.45 14.07 10.76
C LEU A 153 -8.34 14.95 9.85
N GLU A 154 -7.85 15.24 8.63
CA GLU A 154 -8.63 15.91 7.60
C GLU A 154 -9.19 14.90 6.60
N MET A 155 -10.48 15.02 6.29
CA MET A 155 -11.09 14.22 5.23
C MET A 155 -10.54 14.62 3.87
N TYR A 156 -10.09 13.64 3.10
CA TYR A 156 -9.66 13.89 1.74
C TYR A 156 -10.85 14.29 0.87
N LYS A 157 -10.65 15.33 0.05
CA LYS A 157 -11.72 15.96 -0.74
C LYS A 157 -12.23 15.07 -1.87
N LEU A 158 -11.38 14.19 -2.38
CA LEU A 158 -11.72 13.27 -3.46
C LEU A 158 -11.91 11.87 -2.91
N LYS A 159 -12.75 11.11 -3.60
CA LYS A 159 -13.02 9.71 -3.26
C LYS A 159 -11.92 8.80 -3.80
N LEU A 160 -11.70 7.68 -3.15
CA LEU A 160 -10.86 6.60 -3.64
C LEU A 160 -11.74 5.42 -4.03
N GLU A 161 -11.16 4.46 -4.74
CA GLU A 161 -11.82 3.19 -5.02
C GLU A 161 -11.08 2.07 -4.31
N LEU A 162 -11.83 1.24 -3.58
CA LEU A 162 -11.37 -0.05 -3.09
C LEU A 162 -11.70 -1.13 -4.11
N THR A 163 -10.73 -1.96 -4.47
CA THR A 163 -10.93 -3.15 -5.30
C THR A 163 -10.12 -4.33 -4.75
N MET A 164 -10.49 -5.55 -5.12
CA MET A 164 -9.71 -6.75 -4.79
C MET A 164 -9.01 -7.28 -6.04
N TRP A 165 -7.70 -7.49 -5.94
CA TRP A 165 -6.91 -8.06 -7.02
C TRP A 165 -6.45 -9.48 -6.70
N PRO A 166 -6.74 -10.44 -7.59
CA PRO A 166 -6.15 -11.77 -7.49
C PRO A 166 -4.63 -11.72 -7.74
N MET A 167 -3.92 -12.54 -6.98
CA MET A 167 -2.51 -12.89 -7.13
C MET A 167 -2.42 -14.41 -7.33
N LEU A 168 -1.24 -14.91 -7.75
CA LEU A 168 -1.05 -16.34 -8.04
C LEU A 168 -1.48 -17.28 -6.91
N SER A 169 -1.33 -16.88 -5.65
CA SER A 169 -1.62 -17.71 -4.47
C SER A 169 -2.39 -16.99 -3.37
N THR A 170 -2.83 -15.75 -3.61
CA THR A 170 -3.49 -14.91 -2.60
C THR A 170 -4.27 -13.79 -3.27
N TYR A 171 -4.78 -12.86 -2.48
CA TYR A 171 -5.46 -11.67 -2.96
C TYR A 171 -4.88 -10.44 -2.27
N ASN A 172 -5.12 -9.28 -2.88
CA ASN A 172 -4.79 -8.01 -2.29
C ASN A 172 -6.00 -7.09 -2.36
N TYR A 173 -6.26 -6.35 -1.29
CA TYR A 173 -7.06 -5.14 -1.41
C TYR A 173 -6.20 -4.01 -1.95
N VAL A 174 -6.79 -3.15 -2.77
CA VAL A 174 -6.09 -2.03 -3.39
C VAL A 174 -6.96 -0.78 -3.30
N LEU A 175 -6.43 0.28 -2.68
CA LEU A 175 -6.99 1.62 -2.79
C LEU A 175 -6.36 2.32 -4.00
N LYS A 176 -7.16 2.80 -4.95
CA LYS A 176 -6.70 3.37 -6.23
C LYS A 176 -7.43 4.68 -6.61
N THR A 177 -7.22 5.13 -7.84
CA THR A 177 -7.83 6.32 -8.49
C THR A 177 -7.24 7.66 -8.02
N ASN A 178 -7.38 8.04 -6.75
CA ASN A 178 -6.84 9.32 -6.24
C ASN A 178 -5.75 9.13 -5.17
N TRP A 179 -5.22 7.91 -5.05
CA TRP A 179 -4.25 7.57 -4.02
C TRP A 179 -2.94 8.38 -4.13
N TYR A 180 -2.35 8.51 -5.32
CA TYR A 180 -1.07 9.22 -5.47
C TYR A 180 -1.21 10.69 -5.10
N GLN A 181 -2.30 11.34 -5.50
CA GLN A 181 -2.53 12.75 -5.15
C GLN A 181 -2.72 12.89 -3.64
N PHE A 182 -3.54 12.03 -3.02
CA PHE A 182 -3.67 11.97 -1.57
C PHE A 182 -2.30 11.82 -0.88
N TRP A 183 -1.48 10.87 -1.32
CA TRP A 183 -0.14 10.67 -0.77
C TRP A 183 0.76 11.89 -0.98
N PHE A 184 0.74 12.49 -2.17
CA PHE A 184 1.57 13.65 -2.51
C PHE A 184 1.25 14.86 -1.63
N ASP A 185 -0.03 15.11 -1.38
CA ASP A 185 -0.50 16.18 -0.50
C ASP A 185 -0.09 15.92 0.96
N ASN A 186 -0.01 14.64 1.35
CA ASN A 186 0.34 14.19 2.70
C ASN A 186 1.80 13.73 2.87
N LYS A 187 2.68 13.94 1.88
CA LYS A 187 4.04 13.34 1.83
C LYS A 187 4.95 13.75 2.98
N LYS A 188 4.65 14.88 3.65
CA LYS A 188 5.37 15.32 4.87
C LYS A 188 5.11 14.37 6.05
N HIS A 189 3.91 13.77 6.10
CA HIS A 189 3.45 12.86 7.16
C HIS A 189 3.61 11.39 6.75
N LEU A 190 3.39 11.07 5.47
CA LEU A 190 3.46 9.71 4.90
C LEU A 190 4.70 9.51 4.02
N LYS A 191 5.88 9.52 4.64
CA LYS A 191 7.15 9.34 3.90
C LYS A 191 7.30 7.89 3.41
N GLU A 192 7.94 7.69 2.27
CA GLU A 192 8.40 6.36 1.86
C GLU A 192 9.23 5.73 2.98
N GLY A 193 8.96 4.46 3.30
CA GLY A 193 9.61 3.74 4.39
C GLY A 193 9.01 3.96 5.78
N SER A 194 8.01 4.84 5.92
CA SER A 194 7.23 4.93 7.17
C SER A 194 6.43 3.66 7.42
N LYS A 195 6.22 3.31 8.69
CA LYS A 195 5.23 2.32 9.09
C LYS A 195 3.89 3.03 9.23
N ILE A 196 2.90 2.56 8.49
CA ILE A 196 1.54 3.11 8.49
C ILE A 196 0.56 2.07 9.00
N GLN A 197 -0.58 2.56 9.48
CA GLN A 197 -1.78 1.77 9.68
C GLN A 197 -2.90 2.29 8.79
N VAL A 198 -3.69 1.37 8.24
CA VAL A 198 -4.95 1.67 7.57
C VAL A 198 -6.07 1.06 8.38
N TRP A 199 -7.03 1.91 8.73
CA TRP A 199 -8.22 1.56 9.50
C TRP A 199 -9.44 1.67 8.60
N SER A 200 -10.43 0.81 8.80
CA SER A 200 -11.76 0.96 8.24
C SER A 200 -12.72 1.39 9.34
N PHE A 201 -13.75 2.15 8.98
CA PHE A 201 -14.87 2.48 9.84
C PHE A 201 -16.12 2.75 9.00
N ARG A 202 -17.26 2.87 9.66
CA ARG A 202 -18.54 3.22 9.04
C ARG A 202 -18.94 4.61 9.44
N ARG A 203 -19.46 5.38 8.48
CA ARG A 203 -20.15 6.66 8.72
C ARG A 203 -21.39 6.66 7.86
N ASP A 204 -22.56 6.83 8.47
CA ASP A 204 -23.85 6.74 7.77
C ASP A 204 -23.98 5.44 6.95
N GLN A 205 -23.53 4.32 7.54
CA GLN A 205 -23.43 2.97 6.95
C GLN A 205 -22.43 2.82 5.78
N GLN A 206 -21.84 3.91 5.30
CA GLN A 206 -20.85 3.91 4.23
C GLN A 206 -19.47 3.49 4.73
N LEU A 207 -18.76 2.66 3.94
CA LEU A 207 -17.38 2.29 4.22
C LEU A 207 -16.45 3.50 4.04
N CYS A 208 -15.69 3.79 5.09
CA CYS A 208 -14.63 4.79 5.09
C CYS A 208 -13.32 4.15 5.53
N PHE A 209 -12.21 4.76 5.11
CA PHE A 209 -10.87 4.41 5.57
C PHE A 209 -10.23 5.58 6.29
N ALA A 210 -9.29 5.29 7.18
CA ALA A 210 -8.37 6.24 7.76
C ALA A 210 -6.94 5.74 7.65
N ILE A 211 -5.98 6.65 7.53
CA ILE A 211 -4.56 6.31 7.46
C ILE A 211 -3.75 7.15 8.43
N VAL A 212 -2.83 6.49 9.14
CA VAL A 212 -1.97 7.13 10.14
C VAL A 212 -0.55 6.60 10.03
N CYS A 213 0.41 7.48 10.29
CA CYS A 213 1.83 7.14 10.39
C CYS A 213 2.17 6.80 11.84
N VAL A 214 2.57 5.56 12.10
CA VAL A 214 2.91 5.09 13.45
C VAL A 214 4.41 5.08 13.71
N GLU A 215 5.24 5.00 12.66
CA GLU A 215 6.71 5.14 12.79
C GLU A 215 7.30 5.81 11.53
N LYS A 216 8.22 6.76 11.73
CA LYS A 216 8.92 7.46 10.63
C LYS A 216 10.09 6.62 10.08
N PRO A 217 10.47 6.80 8.80
CA PRO A 217 11.64 6.12 8.26
C PRO A 217 12.90 6.49 9.05
N GLY A 218 13.65 5.49 9.50
CA GLY A 218 14.90 5.68 10.24
C GLY A 218 14.75 5.76 11.77
N GLY A 219 13.55 5.58 12.33
CA GLY A 219 13.36 5.49 13.77
C GLY A 219 14.04 4.26 14.36
N LYS A 220 15.28 4.41 14.85
CA LYS A 220 15.62 3.82 16.15
C LYS A 220 14.82 4.64 17.17
N GLY A 221 14.06 3.97 18.03
CA GLY A 221 13.29 4.65 19.06
C GLY A 221 14.17 5.65 19.79
N ASP A 222 13.73 6.90 19.83
CA ASP A 222 14.31 7.87 20.74
C ASP A 222 14.06 7.30 22.14
N VAL A 223 15.13 6.78 22.74
CA VAL A 223 15.17 6.48 24.17
C VAL A 223 15.13 7.85 24.83
N VAL A 224 13.97 8.20 25.37
CA VAL A 224 13.85 9.25 26.40
C VAL A 224 14.32 8.65 27.71
#